data_AF-A0A162F8U4-F1
#
_entry.id   AF-A0A162F8U4-F1
#
_cell.length_a   1.000
_cell.length_b   1.000
_cell.length_c   1.000
_cell.angle_alpha   90.00
_cell.angle_beta   90.00
_cell.angle_gamma   90.00
#
_symmetry.space_group_name_H-M   'P 1'
#
loop_
_entity.id
_entity.type
_entity.pdbx_description
1 polymer ?
#
loop_
_entity_poly.entity_id
_entity_poly.type
_entity_poly.pdbx_seq_one_letter_code
_entity_poly.pdbx_strand_id
1 'polypeptide(L)'
;MEINQISSPFVHNSEQVNTPLKTPAQAQESFKAAFQEALNAVNEAQHESQQKTQLLATGNIEDLHEVMIAGQKASITLQATVEVRNKVVEAYQEIMRMQV
;
A
#
# COMPACT_ATOMS: atom_id res chain seq x y z
N MET A 1 2.22 -46.14 49.50
CA MET A 1 1.23 -46.12 48.41
C MET A 1 0.80 -44.68 48.28
N GLU A 2 1.55 -43.89 47.51
CA GLU A 2 1.35 -43.68 46.05
C GLU A 2 -0.06 -43.08 45.82
N ILE A 3 -0.27 -41.97 45.10
CA ILE A 3 0.37 -41.61 43.82
C ILE A 3 0.19 -40.10 43.60
N ASN A 4 1.29 -39.42 43.29
CA ASN A 4 1.29 -38.10 42.65
C ASN A 4 0.85 -38.29 41.19
N GLN A 5 -0.28 -37.71 40.76
CA GLN A 5 -0.72 -37.76 39.37
C GLN A 5 -0.57 -36.40 38.68
N ILE A 6 0.60 -36.26 38.05
CA ILE A 6 0.81 -35.78 36.68
C ILE A 6 0.33 -34.36 36.35
N SER A 7 1.29 -33.44 36.41
CA SER A 7 1.37 -32.26 35.54
C SER A 7 1.07 -32.65 34.09
N SER A 8 0.04 -32.04 33.51
CA SER A 8 -0.17 -32.05 32.06
C SER A 8 0.77 -31.01 31.43
N PRO A 9 1.77 -31.39 30.61
CA PRO A 9 2.70 -30.43 30.00
C PRO A 9 2.17 -29.81 28.70
N PHE A 10 0.85 -29.91 28.43
CA PHE A 10 0.23 -29.42 27.21
C PHE A 10 -1.00 -28.57 27.48
N VAL A 11 -0.85 -27.55 28.33
CA VAL A 11 -1.62 -26.32 28.10
C VAL A 11 -0.89 -25.61 26.98
N HIS A 12 -1.26 -25.90 25.73
CA HIS A 12 -0.93 -25.00 24.63
C HIS A 12 -1.64 -23.68 24.96
N ASN A 13 -0.88 -22.77 25.55
CA ASN A 13 -1.23 -21.37 25.67
C ASN A 13 -1.42 -20.90 24.22
N SER A 14 -2.66 -21.01 23.74
CA SER A 14 -3.11 -20.22 22.61
C SER A 14 -3.06 -18.80 23.12
N GLU A 15 -1.88 -18.19 22.99
CA GLU A 15 -1.78 -16.76 22.86
C GLU A 15 -2.71 -16.43 21.72
N GLN A 16 -3.95 -16.11 22.10
CA GLN A 16 -4.91 -15.52 21.23
C GLN A 16 -4.17 -14.33 20.66
N VAL A 17 -3.80 -14.44 19.39
CA VAL A 17 -3.27 -13.33 18.62
C VAL A 17 -4.46 -12.38 18.50
N ASN A 18 -4.65 -11.61 19.56
CA ASN A 18 -5.64 -10.56 19.72
C ASN A 18 -5.15 -9.40 18.86
N THR A 19 -4.99 -9.66 17.56
CA THR A 19 -4.92 -8.58 16.59
C THR A 19 -6.34 -8.06 16.58
N PRO A 20 -6.60 -6.83 17.02
CA PRO A 20 -7.94 -6.27 16.91
C PRO A 20 -8.34 -6.39 15.43
N LEU A 21 -9.37 -7.19 15.16
CA LEU A 21 -9.95 -7.32 13.83
C LEU A 21 -10.36 -5.92 13.41
N LYS A 22 -9.55 -5.29 12.55
CA LYS A 22 -9.88 -3.98 12.00
C LYS A 22 -11.25 -4.09 11.37
N THR A 23 -12.19 -3.29 11.85
CA THR A 23 -13.53 -3.29 11.28
C THR A 23 -13.44 -2.86 9.81
N PRO A 24 -14.38 -3.27 8.95
CA PRO A 24 -14.40 -2.83 7.55
C PRO A 24 -14.29 -1.30 7.40
N ALA A 25 -14.88 -0.54 8.33
CA ALA A 25 -14.79 0.92 8.39
C ALA A 25 -13.35 1.42 8.69
N GLN A 26 -12.63 0.80 9.63
CA GLN A 26 -11.24 1.18 9.93
C GLN A 26 -10.28 0.81 8.79
N ALA A 27 -10.53 -0.31 8.10
CA ALA A 27 -9.78 -0.69 6.91
C ALA A 27 -10.00 0.34 5.77
N GLN A 28 -11.24 0.77 5.55
CA GLN A 28 -11.58 1.79 4.56
C GLN A 28 -10.91 3.15 4.83
N GLU A 29 -10.89 3.61 6.07
CA GLU A 29 -10.20 4.87 6.44
C GLU A 29 -8.68 4.77 6.17
N SER A 30 -8.05 3.66 6.57
CA SER A 30 -6.62 3.45 6.33
C SER A 30 -6.26 3.35 4.84
N PHE A 31 -7.14 2.74 4.03
CA PHE A 31 -6.98 2.72 2.59
C PHE A 31 -7.13 4.12 1.99
N LYS A 32 -8.15 4.88 2.40
CA LYS A 32 -8.37 6.25 1.91
C LYS A 32 -7.12 7.11 2.16
N ALA A 33 -6.52 7.01 3.34
CA ALA A 33 -5.28 7.70 3.67
C ALA A 33 -4.12 7.26 2.75
N ALA A 34 -3.88 5.96 2.61
CA ALA A 34 -2.82 5.43 1.74
C ALA A 34 -3.02 5.79 0.26
N PHE A 35 -4.27 5.78 -0.22
CA PHE A 35 -4.62 6.15 -1.58
C PHE A 35 -4.41 7.65 -1.82
N GLN A 36 -4.80 8.50 -0.86
CA GLN A 36 -4.53 9.93 -0.92
C GLN A 36 -3.03 10.21 -1.02
N GLU A 37 -2.21 9.49 -0.24
CA GLU A 37 -0.76 9.62 -0.28
C GLU A 37 -0.17 9.12 -1.60
N ALA A 38 -0.65 8.00 -2.13
CA ALA A 38 -0.25 7.52 -3.46
C ALA A 38 -0.59 8.52 -4.57
N LEU A 39 -1.77 9.15 -4.53
CA LEU A 39 -2.15 10.21 -5.47
C LEU A 39 -1.23 11.42 -5.37
N ASN A 40 -0.86 11.83 -4.16
CA ASN A 40 0.09 12.91 -3.95
C ASN A 40 1.46 12.55 -4.54
N ALA A 41 1.94 11.33 -4.33
CA ALA A 41 3.21 10.84 -4.88
C ALA A 41 3.21 10.80 -6.43
N VAL A 42 2.09 10.39 -7.05
CA VAL A 42 1.93 10.46 -8.52
C VAL A 42 1.99 11.91 -9.00
N ASN A 43 1.28 12.83 -8.34
CA ASN A 43 1.28 14.24 -8.71
C ASN A 43 2.68 14.85 -8.61
N GLU A 44 3.40 14.55 -7.54
CA GLU A 44 4.78 15.00 -7.35
C GLU A 44 5.72 14.46 -8.43
N ALA A 45 5.63 13.15 -8.75
CA ALA A 45 6.43 12.56 -9.82
C ALA A 45 6.10 13.16 -11.20
N GLN A 46 4.83 13.46 -11.48
CA GLN A 46 4.42 14.15 -12.71
C GLN A 46 4.98 15.58 -12.77
N HIS A 47 4.89 16.34 -11.68
CA HIS A 47 5.41 17.69 -11.61
C HIS A 47 6.95 17.71 -11.77
N GLU A 48 7.66 16.77 -11.13
CA GLU A 48 9.11 16.60 -11.28
C GLU A 48 9.47 16.37 -12.76
N SER A 49 8.78 15.43 -13.42
CA SER A 49 8.97 15.14 -14.84
C SER A 49 8.72 16.36 -15.74
N GLN A 50 7.63 17.10 -15.49
CA GLN A 50 7.31 18.32 -16.22
C GLN A 50 8.36 19.40 -16.03
N GLN A 51 8.82 19.62 -14.80
CA GLN A 51 9.85 20.61 -14.49
C GLN A 51 11.16 20.27 -15.20
N LYS A 52 11.60 19.01 -15.16
CA LYS A 52 12.82 18.59 -15.87
C LYS A 52 12.66 18.73 -17.39
N THR A 53 11.49 18.42 -17.93
CA THR A 53 11.18 18.61 -19.35
C THR A 53 11.25 20.09 -19.75
N GLN A 54 10.67 20.98 -18.94
CA GLN A 54 10.69 22.43 -19.16
C GLN A 54 12.13 22.95 -19.15
N LEU A 55 12.92 22.55 -18.16
CA LEU A 55 14.30 22.98 -18.00
C LEU A 55 15.17 22.52 -19.19
N LEU A 56 15.00 21.28 -19.66
CA LEU A 56 15.63 20.79 -20.89
C LEU A 56 15.22 21.62 -22.11
N ALA A 57 13.92 21.89 -22.29
CA ALA A 57 13.42 22.67 -23.42
C ALA A 57 13.95 24.13 -23.42
N THR A 58 14.21 24.68 -22.24
CA THR A 58 14.83 26.01 -22.08
C THR A 58 16.35 26.02 -22.19
N GLY A 59 16.99 24.86 -22.35
CA GLY A 59 18.45 24.72 -22.41
C GLY A 59 19.16 24.85 -21.05
N ASN A 60 18.42 24.83 -19.95
CA ASN A 60 18.95 24.92 -18.59
C ASN A 60 19.40 23.56 -18.03
N ILE A 61 19.12 22.46 -18.74
CA ILE A 61 19.60 21.11 -18.45
C ILE A 61 20.16 20.53 -19.75
N GLU A 62 21.36 19.98 -19.71
CA GLU A 62 21.96 19.25 -20.85
C GLU A 62 21.69 17.75 -20.79
N ASP A 63 21.34 17.21 -19.61
CA ASP A 63 21.15 15.78 -19.41
C ASP A 63 19.72 15.32 -19.71
N LEU A 64 19.50 14.96 -20.97
CA LEU A 64 18.28 14.33 -21.47
C LEU A 64 17.92 13.05 -20.68
N HIS A 65 18.90 12.31 -20.13
CA HIS A 65 18.61 11.07 -19.43
C HIS A 65 17.81 11.31 -18.16
N GLU A 66 18.09 12.39 -17.42
CA GLU A 66 17.33 12.70 -16.22
C GLU A 66 15.85 12.97 -16.49
N VAL A 67 15.54 13.62 -17.62
CA VAL A 67 14.17 13.88 -18.06
C VAL A 67 13.48 12.56 -18.39
N MET A 68 14.15 11.68 -19.13
CA MET A 68 13.61 10.37 -19.48
C MET A 68 13.36 9.51 -18.24
N ILE A 69 14.30 9.49 -17.29
CA ILE A 69 14.16 8.74 -16.03
C ILE A 69 12.99 9.30 -15.21
N ALA A 70 12.88 10.62 -15.07
CA ALA A 70 11.77 11.24 -14.34
C ALA A 70 10.42 10.93 -15.00
N GLY A 71 10.34 10.96 -16.33
CA GLY A 71 9.15 10.56 -17.09
C GLY A 71 8.77 9.10 -16.88
N GLN A 72 9.75 8.19 -16.95
CA GLN A 72 9.53 6.75 -16.70
C GLN A 72 9.07 6.50 -15.26
N LYS A 73 9.70 7.14 -14.28
CA LYS A 73 9.31 7.07 -12.86
C LYS A 73 7.86 7.51 -12.69
N ALA A 74 7.46 8.65 -13.23
CA ALA A 74 6.09 9.13 -13.17
C ALA A 74 5.08 8.14 -13.78
N SER A 75 5.42 7.54 -14.93
CA SER A 75 4.58 6.54 -15.58
C SER A 75 4.42 5.26 -14.75
N ILE A 76 5.51 4.73 -14.20
CA ILE A 76 5.48 3.51 -13.37
C ILE A 76 4.71 3.76 -12.07
N THR A 77 4.94 4.90 -11.41
CA THR A 77 4.23 5.27 -10.17
C THR A 77 2.72 5.39 -10.41
N LEU A 78 2.30 5.97 -11.54
CA LEU A 78 0.89 6.04 -11.92
C LEU A 78 0.29 4.64 -12.13
N GLN A 79 0.97 3.77 -12.87
CA GLN A 79 0.52 2.40 -13.11
C GLN A 79 0.37 1.63 -11.79
N ALA A 80 1.37 1.70 -10.91
CA ALA A 80 1.32 1.07 -9.59
C ALA A 80 0.11 1.56 -8.78
N THR A 81 -0.18 2.86 -8.82
CA THR A 81 -1.33 3.47 -8.11
C THR A 81 -2.67 2.94 -8.63
N VAL A 82 -2.79 2.75 -9.95
CA VAL A 82 -3.99 2.15 -10.57
C VAL A 82 -4.16 0.70 -10.14
N GLU A 83 -3.09 -0.10 -10.12
CA GLU A 83 -3.15 -1.49 -9.68
C GLU A 83 -3.56 -1.62 -8.20
N VAL A 84 -2.99 -0.78 -7.34
CA VAL A 84 -3.37 -0.73 -5.92
C VAL A 84 -4.85 -0.36 -5.77
N ARG A 85 -5.33 0.65 -6.51
CA ARG A 85 -6.75 1.02 -6.52
C ARG A 85 -7.64 -0.17 -6.90
N ASN A 86 -7.30 -0.88 -7.97
CA ASN A 86 -8.07 -2.02 -8.46
C ASN A 86 -8.14 -3.13 -7.40
N LYS A 87 -6.99 -3.51 -6.83
CA LYS A 87 -6.89 -4.55 -5.81
C LYS A 87 -7.68 -4.24 -4.56
N VAL A 88 -7.76 -2.97 -4.16
CA VAL A 88 -8.55 -2.60 -2.98
C VAL A 88 -10.05 -2.60 -3.27
N VAL A 89 -10.47 -2.18 -4.47
CA VAL A 89 -11.87 -2.32 -4.87
C VAL A 89 -12.29 -3.79 -4.90
N GLU A 90 -11.45 -4.68 -5.42
CA GLU A 90 -11.67 -6.14 -5.38
C GLU A 90 -11.80 -6.65 -3.94
N ALA A 91 -10.88 -6.27 -3.04
CA ALA A 91 -10.91 -6.69 -1.64
C ALA A 91 -12.18 -6.22 -0.90
N TYR A 92 -12.64 -4.99 -1.18
CA TYR A 92 -13.91 -4.49 -0.64
C TYR A 92 -15.11 -5.32 -1.13
N GLN A 93 -15.15 -5.64 -2.42
CA GLN A 93 -16.21 -6.47 -2.99
C GLN A 93 -16.22 -7.89 -2.40
N GLU A 94 -15.05 -8.47 -2.16
CA GLU A 94 -14.93 -9.81 -1.57
C GLU A 94 -15.45 -9.86 -0.13
N ILE A 95 -15.10 -8.87 0.71
CA ILE A 95 -15.63 -8.77 2.08
C ILE A 95 -17.16 -8.68 2.09
N MET A 96 -17.75 -7.91 1.17
CA MET A 96 -19.20 -7.78 1.06
C MET A 96 -19.86 -9.10 0.63
N ARG A 97 -19.18 -9.92 -0.18
CA ARG A 97 -19.66 -11.24 -0.61
C ARG A 97 -19.56 -12.31 0.49
N MET A 98 -18.64 -12.16 1.44
CA MET A 98 -18.52 -13.08 2.58
C MET A 98 -19.62 -12.91 3.64
N GLN A 99 -20.27 -11.74 3.68
CA GLN A 99 -21.26 -11.40 4.72
C GLN A 99 -22.72 -11.69 4.33
N VAL A 100 -22.99 -12.16 3.10
CA VAL A 100 -24.33 -12.56 2.64
C VAL A 100 -24.58 -14.05 2.82
#